data_AF-A0A7S0K7N1-F1
#
_entry.id   AF-A0A7S0K7N1-F1
#
_cell.length_a   1.000
_cell.length_b   1.000
_cell.length_c   1.000
_cell.angle_alpha   90.00
_cell.angle_beta   90.00
_cell.angle_gamma   90.00
#
_symmetry.space_group_name_H-M   'P 1'
#
loop_
_entity.id
_entity.type
_entity.pdbx_description
1 polymer ?
#
loop_
_entity_poly.entity_id
_entity_poly.type
_entity_poly.pdbx_seq_one_letter_code
_entity_poly.pdbx_strand_id
1 'polypeptide(L)'
;RVPESWVSPVGLPGWISGSARDRPPAPRPGVRPDRQFGNLGASNNWVVSGNRTTTGKPLLCNDPHLTLMAPSIWLAVSIKTARGGEIVRLNPTLPDSAADLPVAQVGATFVGLPGVVIGRNSRIAWGVTNTGADVQDLYVMQAPANGSSAAEFYAFEGSNVAYERRTETFKVAGSADVSITVRRSRFGPVVTDNGLFSDLQPAEGQSGAHADMSLRWISLERNVNDTTLAAF
;
A
#
# COMPACT_ATOMS: atom_id res chain seq x y z
N ARG A 1 9.05 -25.43 30.93
CA ARG A 1 9.91 -24.25 31.19
C ARG A 1 11.07 -24.32 30.22
N VAL A 2 11.20 -23.34 29.32
CA VAL A 2 12.30 -23.24 28.35
C VAL A 2 13.46 -22.47 29.01
N PRO A 3 14.75 -22.83 28.79
CA PRO A 3 15.87 -22.18 29.47
C PRO A 3 16.10 -20.73 29.02
N GLU A 4 16.45 -19.84 29.96
CA GLU A 4 16.71 -18.40 29.76
C GLU A 4 17.91 -18.09 28.85
N SER A 5 18.70 -19.09 28.43
CA SER A 5 19.86 -18.90 27.56
C SER A 5 19.55 -18.69 26.06
N TRP A 6 18.27 -18.67 25.68
CA TRP A 6 17.84 -18.43 24.28
C TRP A 6 17.43 -16.98 23.99
N VAL A 7 17.49 -16.09 24.98
CA VAL A 7 17.32 -14.65 24.77
C VAL A 7 18.70 -14.02 24.59
N SER A 8 19.18 -13.98 23.34
CA SER A 8 20.29 -13.09 23.00
C SER A 8 19.75 -11.68 22.81
N PRO A 9 20.24 -10.65 23.54
CA PRO A 9 19.96 -9.27 23.19
C PRO A 9 20.78 -8.99 21.92
N VAL A 10 20.17 -9.20 20.75
CA VAL A 10 20.77 -8.76 19.50
C VAL A 10 20.73 -7.24 19.51
N GLY A 11 21.81 -6.64 19.99
CA GLY A 11 22.11 -5.24 19.75
C GLY A 11 22.08 -5.01 18.25
N LEU A 12 21.25 -4.06 17.82
CA LEU A 12 21.17 -3.63 16.43
C LEU A 12 22.58 -3.24 15.95
N PRO A 13 23.06 -3.75 14.79
CA PRO A 13 24.30 -3.27 14.20
C PRO A 13 24.25 -1.75 13.99
N GLY A 14 25.31 -1.05 14.40
CA GLY A 14 25.47 0.42 14.33
C GLY A 14 25.54 1.05 12.94
N TRP A 15 24.96 0.38 11.93
CA TRP A 15 24.86 0.83 10.54
C TRP A 15 23.42 1.29 10.24
N ILE A 16 22.47 1.04 11.15
CA ILE A 16 21.10 1.62 11.13
C ILE A 16 21.05 2.96 11.89
N SER A 17 22.09 3.32 12.65
CA SER A 17 22.26 4.69 13.12
C SER A 17 22.99 5.50 12.05
N GLY A 18 22.24 6.19 11.20
CA GLY A 18 22.79 7.32 10.43
C GLY A 18 23.56 8.23 11.38
N SER A 19 24.84 8.43 11.08
CA SER A 19 25.73 9.26 11.88
C SER A 19 25.14 10.67 11.96
N ALA A 20 24.95 11.14 13.20
CA ALA A 20 24.54 12.49 13.54
C ALA A 20 25.67 13.50 13.25
N ARG A 21 26.09 13.65 11.98
CA ARG A 21 27.11 14.64 11.59
C ARG A 21 26.72 15.62 10.49
N ASP A 22 25.57 15.46 9.85
CA ASP A 22 24.98 16.52 9.02
C ASP A 22 23.55 16.80 9.50
N ARG A 23 23.41 17.63 10.55
CA ARG A 23 22.11 18.19 10.90
C ARG A 23 21.77 19.27 9.87
N PRO A 24 20.66 19.17 9.11
CA PRO A 24 20.14 20.33 8.41
C PRO A 24 19.84 21.46 9.42
N PRO A 25 19.90 22.73 9.00
CA PRO A 25 19.63 23.85 9.89
C PRO A 25 18.29 23.66 10.61
N ALA A 26 18.24 24.03 11.89
CA ALA A 26 17.06 23.86 12.71
C ALA A 26 15.80 24.44 12.00
N PRO A 27 14.67 23.71 11.99
CA PRO A 27 13.45 24.22 11.41
C PRO A 27 13.03 25.52 12.12
N ARG A 28 12.55 26.49 11.34
CA ARG A 28 12.09 27.80 11.86
C ARG A 28 11.02 27.57 12.94
N PRO A 29 10.99 28.38 14.01
CA PRO A 29 9.96 28.26 15.05
C PRO A 29 8.57 28.36 14.40
N GLY A 30 7.78 27.29 14.46
CA GLY A 30 6.42 27.23 13.90
C GLY A 30 6.21 26.19 12.80
N VAL A 31 7.26 25.65 12.18
CA VAL A 31 7.14 24.47 11.30
C VAL A 31 7.56 23.25 12.09
N ARG A 32 6.57 22.53 12.61
CA ARG A 32 6.72 21.17 13.12
C ARG A 32 6.55 20.20 11.94
N PRO A 33 7.62 19.62 11.38
CA PRO A 33 7.48 18.59 10.35
C PRO A 33 6.96 17.26 10.94
N ASP A 34 6.84 17.20 12.28
CA ASP A 34 6.43 16.06 13.08
C ASP A 34 4.93 16.05 13.38
N ARG A 35 4.07 16.62 12.52
CA ARG A 35 2.66 16.19 12.50
C ARG A 35 2.70 14.70 12.20
N GLN A 36 2.59 13.91 13.27
CA GLN A 36 2.78 12.48 13.32
C GLN A 36 2.11 11.84 12.11
N PHE A 37 2.91 11.46 11.10
CA PHE A 37 2.62 10.25 10.36
C PHE A 37 2.69 9.16 11.43
N GLY A 38 1.56 8.94 12.11
CA GLY A 38 1.48 8.13 13.31
C GLY A 38 2.15 6.80 13.05
N ASN A 39 3.16 6.47 13.87
CA ASN A 39 3.94 5.23 13.89
C ASN A 39 3.50 4.25 12.78
N LEU A 40 3.90 4.52 11.54
CA LEU A 40 3.47 3.73 10.39
C LEU A 40 4.14 2.37 10.60
N GLY A 41 3.37 1.38 11.07
CA GLY A 41 3.90 0.05 11.38
C GLY A 41 4.77 -0.44 10.22
N ALA A 42 5.98 -0.88 10.53
CA ALA A 42 6.93 -1.40 9.56
C ALA A 42 6.92 -2.92 9.63
N SER A 43 6.78 -3.62 8.51
CA SER A 43 6.83 -5.09 8.49
C SER A 43 8.25 -5.60 8.24
N ASN A 44 8.56 -6.80 8.72
CA ASN A 44 9.86 -7.44 8.46
C ASN A 44 9.71 -8.65 7.53
N ASN A 45 10.67 -8.84 6.63
CA ASN A 45 10.89 -10.13 5.99
C ASN A 45 12.38 -10.30 5.64
N TRP A 46 12.84 -11.56 5.64
CA TRP A 46 14.19 -11.90 5.18
C TRP A 46 14.24 -13.35 4.71
N VAL A 47 15.23 -13.64 3.87
CA VAL A 47 15.52 -14.99 3.36
C VAL A 47 17.00 -15.30 3.56
N VAL A 48 17.30 -16.51 4.02
CA VAL A 48 18.66 -17.04 4.12
C VAL A 48 18.80 -18.19 3.14
N SER A 49 19.83 -18.11 2.29
CA SER A 49 20.17 -19.18 1.34
C SER A 49 20.59 -20.46 2.07
N GLY A 50 20.30 -21.62 1.49
CA GLY A 50 20.60 -22.92 2.09
C GLY A 50 22.09 -23.12 2.43
N ASN A 51 23.00 -22.50 1.68
CA ASN A 51 24.44 -22.55 1.95
C ASN A 51 24.88 -21.81 3.24
N ARG A 52 23.98 -21.05 3.87
CA ARG A 52 24.17 -20.38 5.16
C ARG A 52 23.35 -21.02 6.29
N THR A 53 22.82 -22.23 6.08
CA THR A 53 21.99 -22.94 7.06
C THR A 53 22.58 -24.31 7.37
N THR A 54 22.34 -24.83 8.58
CA THR A 54 22.78 -26.18 8.97
C THR A 54 22.04 -27.31 8.25
N THR A 55 20.87 -27.03 7.68
CA THR A 55 20.05 -28.00 6.95
C THR A 55 20.38 -28.06 5.46
N GLY A 56 21.17 -27.12 4.94
CA GLY A 56 21.40 -26.93 3.51
C GLY A 56 20.18 -26.41 2.74
N LYS A 57 19.08 -26.01 3.42
CA LYS A 57 17.82 -25.59 2.80
C LYS A 57 17.50 -24.12 3.12
N PRO A 58 16.84 -23.38 2.21
CA PRO A 58 16.52 -21.97 2.45
C PRO A 58 15.58 -21.78 3.65
N LEU A 59 15.75 -20.66 4.36
CA LEU A 59 14.86 -20.21 5.44
C LEU A 59 14.24 -18.87 5.07
N LEU A 60 12.93 -18.73 5.28
CA LEU A 60 12.19 -17.48 5.12
C LEU A 60 11.55 -17.10 6.45
N CYS A 61 11.65 -15.83 6.81
CA CYS A 61 10.88 -15.23 7.90
C CYS A 61 10.07 -14.06 7.33
N ASN A 62 8.77 -14.03 7.62
CA ASN A 62 7.90 -12.91 7.30
C ASN A 62 7.02 -12.59 8.50
N ASP A 63 7.09 -11.33 8.93
CA ASP A 63 6.50 -10.79 10.14
C ASP A 63 5.76 -9.48 9.77
N PRO A 64 4.55 -9.58 9.21
CA PRO A 64 3.76 -8.43 8.81
C PRO A 64 3.18 -7.70 10.03
N HIS A 65 3.42 -6.40 10.14
CA HIS A 65 2.95 -5.55 11.24
C HIS A 65 1.74 -4.73 10.78
N LEU A 66 0.61 -4.92 11.47
CA LEU A 66 -0.60 -4.13 11.32
C LEU A 66 -1.18 -3.82 12.69
N THR A 67 -1.95 -2.74 12.79
CA THR A 67 -2.70 -2.42 14.01
C THR A 67 -3.62 -3.58 14.38
N LEU A 68 -3.60 -3.97 15.65
CA LEU A 68 -4.48 -5.02 16.15
C LEU A 68 -5.94 -4.54 16.10
N MET A 69 -6.79 -5.29 15.41
CA MET A 69 -8.20 -4.97 15.24
C MET A 69 -9.07 -6.23 15.17
N ALA A 70 -10.37 -6.08 15.43
CA ALA A 70 -11.36 -7.14 15.32
C ALA A 70 -12.46 -6.72 14.31
N PRO A 71 -12.66 -7.48 13.21
CA PRO A 71 -11.91 -8.67 12.82
C PRO A 71 -10.45 -8.35 12.43
N SER A 72 -9.56 -9.34 12.56
CA SER A 72 -8.18 -9.24 12.07
C SER A 72 -8.17 -9.06 10.55
N ILE A 73 -7.26 -8.22 10.04
CA ILE A 73 -7.02 -8.07 8.60
C ILE A 73 -6.51 -9.39 8.01
N TRP A 74 -5.56 -10.03 8.69
CA TRP A 74 -5.02 -11.34 8.30
C TRP A 74 -5.90 -12.46 8.85
N LEU A 75 -6.38 -13.31 7.95
CA LEU A 75 -7.10 -14.53 8.28
C LEU A 75 -6.25 -15.74 7.96
N ALA A 76 -6.00 -16.59 8.95
CA ALA A 76 -5.33 -17.86 8.74
C ALA A 76 -6.19 -18.77 7.87
N VAL A 77 -5.60 -19.35 6.83
CA VAL A 77 -6.28 -20.21 5.88
C VAL A 77 -5.41 -21.40 5.49
N SER A 78 -6.06 -22.53 5.23
CA SER A 78 -5.47 -23.69 4.59
C SER A 78 -6.33 -24.05 3.37
N ILE A 79 -5.79 -23.88 2.17
CA ILE A 79 -6.49 -24.22 0.93
C ILE A 79 -5.95 -25.55 0.43
N LYS A 80 -6.86 -26.50 0.15
CA LYS A 80 -6.56 -27.77 -0.51
C LYS A 80 -7.36 -27.86 -1.79
N THR A 81 -6.70 -28.12 -2.91
CA THR A 81 -7.37 -28.32 -4.19
C THR A 81 -7.84 -29.77 -4.34
N ALA A 82 -9.15 -29.96 -4.57
CA ALA A 82 -9.74 -31.23 -4.95
C ALA A 82 -10.54 -31.04 -6.25
N ARG A 83 -10.47 -31.99 -7.19
CA ARG A 83 -11.37 -32.06 -8.37
C ARG A 83 -12.18 -33.34 -8.23
N GLY A 84 -13.51 -33.21 -8.24
CA GLY A 84 -14.45 -34.34 -8.12
C GLY A 84 -14.50 -34.99 -6.74
N GLY A 85 -14.08 -34.31 -5.67
CA GLY A 85 -13.95 -34.90 -4.32
C GLY A 85 -12.62 -35.62 -4.09
N GLU A 86 -11.83 -35.83 -5.14
CA GLU A 86 -10.46 -36.33 -5.05
C GLU A 86 -9.46 -35.18 -5.06
N ILE A 87 -8.41 -35.33 -4.27
CA ILE A 87 -7.24 -34.46 -4.28
C ILE A 87 -6.60 -34.54 -5.67
N VAL A 88 -6.53 -33.41 -6.39
CA VAL A 88 -6.00 -33.40 -7.77
C VAL A 88 -4.69 -32.64 -7.88
N ARG A 89 -3.74 -33.28 -8.57
CA ARG A 89 -2.42 -32.72 -8.93
C ARG A 89 -2.60 -31.51 -9.84
N LEU A 90 -1.91 -30.41 -9.55
CA LEU A 90 -1.87 -29.25 -10.46
C LEU A 90 -0.99 -29.52 -11.69
N ASN A 91 -0.03 -30.46 -11.61
CA ASN A 91 0.79 -30.90 -12.72
C ASN A 91 0.69 -32.43 -12.91
N PRO A 92 0.05 -32.91 -13.98
CA PRO A 92 -0.16 -34.35 -14.21
C PRO A 92 1.08 -35.09 -14.70
N THR A 93 2.20 -34.41 -15.02
CA THR A 93 3.40 -35.06 -15.59
C THR A 93 4.50 -35.38 -14.56
N LEU A 94 4.29 -35.05 -13.28
CA LEU A 94 5.29 -35.31 -12.23
C LEU A 94 5.17 -36.73 -11.64
N PRO A 95 6.29 -37.44 -11.36
CA PRO A 95 6.28 -38.80 -10.84
C PRO A 95 5.65 -38.94 -9.46
N ASP A 96 5.16 -40.14 -9.13
CA ASP A 96 4.44 -40.42 -7.89
C ASP A 96 5.28 -40.27 -6.61
N SER A 97 6.60 -40.33 -6.73
CA SER A 97 7.56 -40.12 -5.63
C SER A 97 7.85 -38.65 -5.34
N ALA A 98 7.37 -37.73 -6.17
CA ALA A 98 7.45 -36.30 -5.90
C ALA A 98 6.39 -35.94 -4.85
N ALA A 99 6.74 -35.13 -3.86
CA ALA A 99 5.88 -34.68 -2.75
C ALA A 99 4.68 -33.78 -3.17
N ASP A 100 3.92 -34.21 -4.19
CA ASP A 100 2.69 -33.60 -4.72
C ASP A 100 1.46 -34.32 -4.15
N LEU A 101 1.34 -34.23 -2.83
CA LEU A 101 0.05 -34.21 -2.14
C LEU A 101 -0.78 -33.00 -2.66
N PRO A 102 -2.10 -32.85 -2.38
CA PRO A 102 -2.85 -31.66 -2.85
C PRO A 102 -2.03 -30.45 -2.43
N VAL A 103 -1.95 -29.41 -3.26
CA VAL A 103 -1.19 -28.22 -2.87
C VAL A 103 -1.94 -27.57 -1.71
N ALA A 104 -1.61 -28.05 -0.51
CA ALA A 104 -2.07 -27.56 0.76
C ALA A 104 -1.27 -26.31 1.00
N GLN A 105 -1.83 -25.18 0.56
CA GLN A 105 -1.27 -23.88 0.86
C GLN A 105 -1.75 -23.50 2.24
N VAL A 106 -0.82 -23.21 3.14
CA VAL A 106 -1.14 -22.76 4.49
C VAL A 106 -0.52 -21.39 4.69
N GLY A 107 -1.27 -20.49 5.32
CA GLY A 107 -0.80 -19.13 5.51
C GLY A 107 -1.93 -18.18 5.90
N ALA A 108 -1.84 -16.95 5.43
CA ALA A 108 -2.81 -15.89 5.68
C ALA A 108 -3.38 -15.30 4.38
N THR A 109 -4.63 -14.85 4.45
CA THR A 109 -5.34 -14.15 3.38
C THR A 109 -6.08 -12.93 3.91
N PHE A 110 -6.68 -12.16 2.99
CA PHE A 110 -7.62 -11.09 3.28
C PHE A 110 -9.05 -11.57 3.08
N VAL A 111 -10.00 -10.90 3.75
CA VAL A 111 -11.43 -11.09 3.48
C VAL A 111 -11.71 -10.83 2.00
N GLY A 112 -12.39 -11.77 1.34
CA GLY A 112 -12.79 -11.66 -0.06
C GLY A 112 -11.76 -12.16 -1.08
N LEU A 113 -10.54 -12.55 -0.67
CA LEU A 113 -9.55 -13.14 -1.58
C LEU A 113 -9.51 -14.67 -1.50
N PRO A 114 -9.79 -15.39 -2.61
CA PRO A 114 -9.76 -16.85 -2.64
C PRO A 114 -8.34 -17.40 -2.86
N GLY A 115 -7.37 -16.98 -2.04
CA GLY A 115 -5.97 -17.36 -2.18
C GLY A 115 -5.16 -17.19 -0.90
N VAL A 116 -3.91 -17.66 -0.89
CA VAL A 116 -2.95 -17.47 0.21
C VAL A 116 -1.97 -16.37 -0.17
N VAL A 117 -1.98 -15.25 0.55
CA VAL A 117 -1.16 -14.06 0.24
C VAL A 117 0.23 -14.17 0.85
N ILE A 118 0.31 -14.59 2.12
CA ILE A 118 1.55 -14.91 2.83
C ILE A 118 1.46 -16.37 3.22
N GLY A 119 2.45 -17.20 2.89
CA GLY A 119 2.35 -18.60 3.26
C GLY A 119 3.41 -19.50 2.67
N ARG A 120 3.09 -20.79 2.62
CA ARG A 120 3.94 -21.83 2.06
C ARG A 120 3.13 -23.00 1.51
N ASN A 121 3.81 -23.82 0.73
CA ASN A 121 3.39 -25.17 0.40
C ASN A 121 4.50 -26.17 0.76
N SER A 122 4.46 -27.38 0.19
CA SER A 122 5.46 -28.43 0.47
C SER A 122 6.86 -28.12 -0.08
N ARG A 123 7.01 -27.15 -1.00
CA ARG A 123 8.24 -26.87 -1.73
C ARG A 123 8.77 -25.45 -1.53
N ILE A 124 7.90 -24.45 -1.46
CA ILE A 124 8.27 -23.03 -1.38
C ILE A 124 7.51 -22.32 -0.26
N ALA A 125 8.09 -21.20 0.19
CA ALA A 125 7.45 -20.22 1.06
C ALA A 125 7.59 -18.83 0.43
N TRP A 126 6.63 -17.96 0.69
CA TRP A 126 6.61 -16.58 0.23
C TRP A 126 6.03 -15.68 1.31
N GLY A 127 6.42 -14.43 1.25
CA GLY A 127 5.94 -13.41 2.17
C GLY A 127 5.96 -12.05 1.50
N VAL A 128 5.30 -11.08 2.12
CA VAL A 128 5.23 -9.71 1.61
C VAL A 128 5.59 -8.72 2.72
N THR A 129 6.18 -7.61 2.32
CA THR A 129 6.37 -6.43 3.17
C THR A 129 6.12 -5.21 2.32
N ASN A 130 5.71 -4.10 2.94
CA ASN A 130 5.59 -2.84 2.23
C ASN A 130 7.01 -2.30 1.94
N THR A 131 7.30 -2.00 0.68
CA THR A 131 8.60 -1.46 0.25
C THR A 131 8.63 0.07 0.26
N GLY A 132 7.49 0.73 0.53
CA GLY A 132 7.38 2.18 0.41
C GLY A 132 7.57 2.66 -1.03
N ALA A 133 7.20 1.83 -2.01
CA ALA A 133 7.30 2.16 -3.43
C ALA A 133 6.52 3.45 -3.74
N ASP A 134 7.13 4.31 -4.56
CA ASP A 134 6.47 5.49 -5.09
C ASP A 134 5.47 5.07 -6.17
N VAL A 135 4.19 5.09 -5.83
CA VAL A 135 3.09 4.64 -6.69
C VAL A 135 2.00 5.69 -6.86
N GLN A 136 2.23 6.90 -6.36
CA GLN A 136 1.22 7.97 -6.29
C GLN A 136 1.84 9.32 -6.67
N ASP A 137 1.24 10.00 -7.65
CA ASP A 137 1.61 11.38 -8.02
C ASP A 137 0.51 12.35 -7.59
N LEU A 138 0.92 13.50 -7.05
CA LEU A 138 0.03 14.61 -6.74
C LEU A 138 0.23 15.76 -7.73
N TYR A 139 -0.84 16.11 -8.46
CA TYR A 139 -0.84 17.20 -9.43
C TYR A 139 -1.53 18.43 -8.84
N VAL A 140 -0.81 19.55 -8.76
CA VAL A 140 -1.40 20.86 -8.43
C VAL A 140 -2.02 21.44 -9.69
N MET A 141 -3.32 21.67 -9.66
CA MET A 141 -4.09 22.15 -10.81
C MET A 141 -3.91 23.67 -10.94
N GLN A 142 -3.66 24.12 -12.17
CA GLN A 142 -3.60 25.54 -12.46
C GLN A 142 -5.00 26.12 -12.65
N ALA A 143 -5.21 27.33 -12.16
CA ALA A 143 -6.46 28.06 -12.36
C ALA A 143 -6.73 28.25 -13.86
N PRO A 144 -7.98 28.10 -14.31
CA PRO A 144 -8.33 28.30 -15.71
C PRO A 144 -8.16 29.77 -16.12
N ALA A 145 -7.86 30.00 -17.41
CA ALA A 145 -7.68 31.33 -17.97
C ALA A 145 -9.01 32.05 -18.24
N ASN A 146 -8.94 33.34 -18.57
CA ASN A 146 -10.05 34.15 -19.12
C ASN A 146 -11.29 34.22 -18.21
N GLY A 147 -11.11 34.15 -16.88
CA GLY A 147 -12.20 34.27 -15.91
C GLY A 147 -13.15 33.06 -15.87
N SER A 148 -12.80 31.94 -16.50
CA SER A 148 -13.56 30.69 -16.35
C SER A 148 -13.58 30.24 -14.89
N SER A 149 -14.66 29.55 -14.49
CA SER A 149 -14.83 29.10 -13.11
C SER A 149 -13.82 28.02 -12.75
N ALA A 150 -12.99 28.25 -11.73
CA ALA A 150 -12.06 27.25 -11.18
C ALA A 150 -12.80 26.06 -10.53
N ALA A 151 -14.07 26.22 -10.15
CA ALA A 151 -14.89 25.10 -9.70
C ALA A 151 -15.22 24.14 -10.86
N GLU A 152 -15.28 24.65 -12.09
CA GLU A 152 -15.72 23.90 -13.26
C GLU A 152 -14.59 23.42 -14.16
N PHE A 153 -13.52 24.21 -14.27
CA PHE A 153 -12.42 24.03 -15.22
C PHE A 153 -11.06 24.15 -14.55
N TYR A 154 -10.05 23.55 -15.17
CA TYR A 154 -8.64 23.75 -14.86
C TYR A 154 -7.85 24.07 -16.14
N ALA A 155 -6.72 24.77 -16.01
CA ALA A 155 -5.84 24.99 -17.14
C ALA A 155 -4.97 23.76 -17.42
N PHE A 156 -4.88 23.38 -18.69
CA PHE A 156 -4.03 22.29 -19.15
C PHE A 156 -3.64 22.49 -20.62
N GLU A 157 -2.33 22.43 -20.92
CA GLU A 157 -1.78 22.65 -22.28
C GLU A 157 -2.35 23.89 -22.98
N GLY A 158 -2.46 25.00 -22.24
CA GLY A 158 -2.97 26.28 -22.77
C GLY A 158 -4.49 26.36 -22.97
N SER A 159 -5.24 25.32 -22.58
CA SER A 159 -6.70 25.26 -22.70
C SER A 159 -7.37 25.13 -21.33
N ASN A 160 -8.62 25.59 -21.23
CA ASN A 160 -9.46 25.33 -20.07
C ASN A 160 -10.17 23.98 -20.27
N VAL A 161 -9.85 23.00 -19.44
CA VAL A 161 -10.42 21.65 -19.48
C VAL A 161 -11.42 21.48 -18.35
N ALA A 162 -12.62 20.97 -18.67
CA ALA A 162 -13.65 20.73 -17.68
C ALA A 162 -13.27 19.54 -16.79
N TYR A 163 -13.58 19.64 -15.49
CA TYR A 163 -13.57 18.46 -14.63
C TYR A 163 -14.69 17.50 -15.05
N GLU A 164 -14.39 16.20 -15.10
CA GLU A 164 -15.40 15.17 -15.03
C GLU A 164 -16.08 15.25 -13.65
N ARG A 165 -17.40 15.20 -13.60
CA ARG A 165 -18.15 15.28 -12.34
C ARG A 165 -19.08 14.10 -12.20
N ARG A 166 -19.10 13.57 -10.98
CA ARG A 166 -19.96 12.47 -10.57
C ARG A 166 -20.62 12.84 -9.26
N THR A 167 -21.95 12.81 -9.22
CA THR A 167 -22.67 12.95 -7.96
C THR A 167 -22.83 11.57 -7.32
N GLU A 168 -22.30 11.42 -6.11
CA GLU A 168 -22.50 10.24 -5.28
C GLU A 168 -23.54 10.56 -4.21
N THR A 169 -24.52 9.68 -4.02
CA THR A 169 -25.60 9.86 -3.04
C THR A 169 -25.60 8.73 -2.03
N PHE A 170 -25.48 9.09 -0.76
CA PHE A 170 -25.41 8.18 0.37
C PHE A 170 -26.74 8.18 1.12
N LYS A 171 -27.30 6.98 1.32
CA LYS A 171 -28.45 6.77 2.20
C LYS A 171 -27.99 6.86 3.64
N VAL A 172 -28.66 7.67 4.46
CA VAL A 172 -28.34 7.83 5.88
C VAL A 172 -29.49 7.30 6.72
N ALA A 173 -29.20 6.35 7.63
CA ALA A 173 -30.22 5.76 8.48
C ALA A 173 -30.88 6.84 9.36
N GLY A 174 -32.20 6.94 9.28
CA GLY A 174 -32.99 7.91 10.06
C GLY A 174 -32.79 9.37 9.64
N SER A 175 -32.23 9.65 8.45
CA SER A 175 -32.01 11.00 7.95
C SER A 175 -32.23 11.08 6.44
N ALA A 176 -32.24 12.30 5.90
CA ALA A 176 -32.24 12.51 4.45
C ALA A 176 -30.92 12.01 3.83
N ASP A 177 -30.99 11.69 2.55
CA ASP A 177 -29.81 11.33 1.76
C ASP A 177 -28.79 12.48 1.74
N VAL A 178 -27.51 12.12 1.74
CA VAL A 178 -26.40 13.06 1.59
C VAL A 178 -25.78 12.86 0.22
N SER A 179 -25.70 13.92 -0.59
CA SER A 179 -25.01 13.88 -1.87
C SER A 179 -23.70 14.65 -1.81
N ILE A 180 -22.66 14.10 -2.45
CA ILE A 180 -21.40 14.81 -2.70
C ILE A 180 -21.13 14.82 -4.20
N THR A 181 -20.42 15.85 -4.66
CA THR A 181 -19.88 15.89 -6.03
C THR A 181 -18.41 15.50 -5.99
N VAL A 182 -18.05 14.47 -6.74
CA VAL A 182 -16.67 14.04 -6.96
C VAL A 182 -16.20 14.63 -8.29
N ARG A 183 -15.20 15.52 -8.25
CA ARG A 183 -14.52 16.03 -9.44
C ARG A 183 -13.33 15.13 -9.80
N ARG A 184 -13.09 14.96 -11.10
CA ARG A 184 -11.95 14.23 -11.65
C ARG A 184 -11.31 15.03 -12.78
N SER A 185 -10.01 15.23 -12.71
CA SER A 185 -9.22 15.76 -13.82
C SER A 185 -8.72 14.60 -14.69
N ARG A 186 -8.00 14.92 -15.77
CA ARG A 186 -7.29 13.91 -16.56
C ARG A 186 -6.30 13.06 -15.76
N PHE A 187 -5.81 13.55 -14.62
CA PHE A 187 -4.82 12.86 -13.79
C PHE A 187 -5.47 11.95 -12.74
N GLY A 188 -6.72 12.21 -12.37
CA GLY A 188 -7.42 11.44 -11.36
C GLY A 188 -8.39 12.29 -10.52
N PRO A 189 -8.92 11.72 -9.42
CA PRO A 189 -9.83 12.43 -8.52
C PRO A 189 -9.18 13.68 -7.92
N VAL A 190 -9.95 14.76 -7.79
CA VAL A 190 -9.56 15.96 -7.05
C VAL A 190 -9.71 15.68 -5.56
N VAL A 191 -8.60 15.65 -4.83
CA VAL A 191 -8.56 15.23 -3.43
C VAL A 191 -8.71 16.38 -2.44
N THR A 192 -8.69 17.63 -2.90
CA THR A 192 -8.95 18.82 -2.08
C THR A 192 -10.44 19.00 -1.73
N ASP A 193 -11.35 18.40 -2.50
CA ASP A 193 -12.81 18.53 -2.33
C ASP A 193 -13.32 17.92 -1.02
N ASN A 194 -12.57 16.99 -0.42
CA ASN A 194 -12.97 16.30 0.81
C ASN A 194 -12.56 17.03 2.10
N GLY A 195 -11.92 18.21 1.99
CA GLY A 195 -11.49 19.01 3.13
C GLY A 195 -10.28 18.48 3.92
N LEU A 196 -9.72 17.32 3.56
CA LEU A 196 -8.53 16.73 4.23
C LEU A 196 -7.29 17.65 4.16
N PHE A 197 -7.27 18.56 3.20
CA PHE A 197 -6.17 19.49 2.93
C PHE A 197 -6.51 20.95 3.28
N SER A 198 -7.59 21.20 4.01
CA SER A 198 -8.01 22.55 4.42
C SER A 198 -6.97 23.28 5.27
N ASP A 199 -6.22 22.51 6.08
CA ASP A 199 -5.14 22.98 6.96
C ASP A 199 -3.82 23.30 6.24
N LEU A 200 -3.67 22.95 4.96
CA LEU A 200 -2.48 23.35 4.23
C LEU A 200 -2.41 24.89 4.24
N GLN A 201 -1.23 25.46 4.08
CA GLN A 201 -1.10 26.89 3.80
C GLN A 201 -0.76 27.04 2.31
N PRO A 202 -1.28 28.08 1.64
CA PRO A 202 -0.81 28.42 0.31
C PRO A 202 0.72 28.55 0.31
N ALA A 203 1.36 28.22 -0.81
CA ALA A 203 2.80 28.44 -0.95
C ALA A 203 3.12 29.93 -0.69
N GLU A 204 4.27 30.20 -0.06
CA GLU A 204 4.71 31.55 0.30
C GLU A 204 4.64 32.47 -0.93
N GLY A 205 3.83 33.53 -0.85
CA GLY A 205 3.57 34.46 -1.97
C GLY A 205 2.29 34.20 -2.77
N GLN A 206 1.47 33.20 -2.43
CA GLN A 206 0.13 33.01 -3.01
C GLN A 206 -0.97 33.47 -2.05
N SER A 207 -1.83 34.41 -2.47
CA SER A 207 -3.04 34.79 -1.74
C SER A 207 -4.26 34.08 -2.33
N GLY A 208 -4.95 33.24 -1.55
CA GLY A 208 -6.19 32.59 -1.98
C GLY A 208 -6.46 31.23 -1.34
N ALA A 209 -7.56 30.59 -1.74
CA ALA A 209 -7.87 29.20 -1.43
C ALA A 209 -6.79 28.27 -2.01
N HIS A 210 -6.64 27.08 -1.43
CA HIS A 210 -5.72 26.05 -1.94
C HIS A 210 -5.99 25.76 -3.40
N ALA A 211 -4.92 25.63 -4.19
CA ALA A 211 -5.03 25.11 -5.53
C ALA A 211 -5.61 23.70 -5.47
N ASP A 212 -6.51 23.38 -6.40
CA ASP A 212 -7.07 22.04 -6.51
C ASP A 212 -5.92 21.03 -6.71
N MET A 213 -5.98 19.88 -6.04
CA MET A 213 -4.97 18.83 -6.21
C MET A 213 -5.63 17.55 -6.72
N SER A 214 -5.06 16.96 -7.77
CA SER A 214 -5.50 15.67 -8.31
C SER A 214 -4.50 14.57 -7.97
N LEU A 215 -5.00 13.43 -7.47
CA LEU A 215 -4.18 12.25 -7.19
C LEU A 215 -4.21 11.31 -8.40
N ARG A 216 -3.03 10.98 -8.93
CA ARG A 216 -2.85 9.86 -9.84
C ARG A 216 -2.28 8.70 -9.04
N TRP A 217 -2.93 7.55 -9.09
CA TRP A 217 -2.48 6.35 -8.39
C TRP A 217 -2.50 5.17 -9.36
N ILE A 218 -1.42 4.41 -9.41
CA ILE A 218 -1.28 3.27 -10.32
C ILE A 218 -2.44 2.28 -10.21
N SER A 219 -2.97 2.06 -9.00
CA SER A 219 -4.12 1.17 -8.77
C SER A 219 -5.43 1.65 -9.39
N LEU A 220 -5.50 2.90 -9.86
CA LEU A 220 -6.65 3.49 -10.54
C LEU A 220 -6.44 3.64 -12.06
N GLU A 221 -5.29 3.24 -12.60
CA GLU A 221 -5.02 3.34 -14.04
C GLU A 221 -5.75 2.25 -14.83
N ARG A 222 -6.41 2.67 -15.93
CA ARG A 222 -7.25 1.77 -16.73
C ARG A 222 -6.51 1.04 -17.86
N ASN A 223 -5.30 1.48 -18.23
CA ASN A 223 -4.54 0.95 -19.37
C ASN A 223 -3.11 0.58 -18.92
N VAL A 224 -2.94 -0.69 -18.59
CA VAL A 224 -1.74 -1.22 -17.93
C VAL A 224 -0.70 -1.62 -19.01
N ASN A 225 0.00 -0.63 -19.57
CA ASN A 225 1.41 -0.80 -19.96
C ASN A 225 2.29 -0.46 -18.74
N ASP A 226 1.84 -0.88 -17.56
CA ASP A 226 2.48 -0.58 -16.29
C ASP A 226 3.76 -1.40 -16.17
N THR A 227 4.90 -0.70 -16.20
CA THR A 227 6.22 -1.28 -16.00
C THR A 227 6.67 -1.22 -14.54
N THR A 228 5.80 -0.87 -13.58
CA THR A 228 6.15 -0.80 -12.15
C THR A 228 6.67 -2.15 -11.63
N LEU A 229 6.13 -3.27 -12.13
CA LEU A 229 6.70 -4.60 -11.86
C LEU A 229 8.05 -4.87 -12.55
N ALA A 230 8.34 -4.19 -13.66
CA ALA A 230 9.63 -4.30 -14.36
C ALA A 230 10.72 -3.39 -13.78
N ALA A 231 10.37 -2.49 -12.85
CA ALA A 231 11.32 -1.64 -12.13
C ALA A 231 11.97 -2.33 -10.91
N PHE A 232 11.57 -3.58 -10.61
CA PHE A 232 12.14 -4.43 -9.55
C PHE A 232 12.96 -5.59 -10.12
#